data_AF-A0A3D5X3B0-F1
#
_entry.id   AF-A0A3D5X3B0-F1
#
_cell.length_a   1.000
_cell.length_b   1.000
_cell.length_c   1.000
_cell.angle_alpha   90.00
_cell.angle_beta   90.00
_cell.angle_gamma   90.00
#
_symmetry.space_group_name_H-M   'P 1'
#
loop_
_entity.id
_entity.type
_entity.pdbx_description
1 polymer ?
#
loop_
_entity_poly.entity_id
_entity_poly.type
_entity_poly.pdbx_seq_one_letter_code
_entity_poly.pdbx_strand_id
1 'polypeptide(L)'
;KTAILVNRGFVPWHGKRGELVDIEIDSQPSTIEVGLIKPKQRIELKQQALGTVFPILIQSLDLDQLSQLSNYQIIPMLAQLDIKSNKGFFRQWKPFYGSVDKHLGYALQWFLMALVLSIIAIRLLIKNSRK
;
A
#
# COMPACT_ATOMS: atom_id res chain seq x y z
N LYS A 1 -16.60 22.95 9.43
CA LYS A 1 -15.25 22.95 10.07
C LYS A 1 -14.27 22.33 9.07
N THR A 2 -13.11 22.92 8.85
CA THR A 2 -12.14 22.43 7.86
C THR A 2 -11.00 21.70 8.57
N ALA A 3 -10.57 20.56 8.03
CA ALA A 3 -9.50 19.74 8.61
C ALA A 3 -8.58 19.17 7.53
N ILE A 4 -7.38 18.77 7.93
CA ILE A 4 -6.43 18.03 7.11
C ILE A 4 -6.13 16.69 7.77
N LEU A 5 -6.05 15.63 6.96
CA LEU A 5 -5.66 14.32 7.46
C LEU A 5 -4.15 14.28 7.73
N VAL A 6 -3.78 13.71 8.88
CA VAL A 6 -2.38 13.50 9.26
C VAL A 6 -2.06 12.01 9.21
N ASN A 7 -1.14 11.63 8.32
CA ASN A 7 -0.60 10.29 8.27
C ASN A 7 0.53 10.15 9.31
N ARG A 8 0.23 9.43 10.41
CA ARG A 8 1.16 9.18 11.51
C ARG A 8 2.17 8.06 11.24
N GLY A 9 2.06 7.34 10.12
CA GLY A 9 2.97 6.24 9.74
C GLY A 9 2.30 4.88 9.65
N PHE A 10 3.12 3.83 9.62
CA PHE A 10 2.70 2.45 9.45
C PHE A 10 2.75 1.69 10.78
N VAL A 11 1.69 0.94 11.06
CA VAL A 11 1.66 -0.04 12.15
C VAL A 11 2.11 -1.42 11.65
N PRO A 12 2.80 -2.24 12.47
CA PRO A 12 3.13 -3.60 12.11
C PRO A 12 1.89 -4.42 11.78
N TRP A 13 1.97 -5.24 10.73
CA TRP A 13 0.89 -6.14 10.35
C TRP A 13 1.12 -7.53 10.94
N HIS A 14 0.31 -7.93 11.91
CA HIS A 14 0.41 -9.25 12.56
C HIS A 14 -0.47 -10.33 11.90
N GLY A 15 -0.91 -10.12 10.66
CA GLY A 15 -1.68 -11.11 9.90
C GLY A 15 -3.19 -11.12 10.16
N LYS A 16 -3.67 -10.38 11.17
CA LYS A 16 -5.09 -10.28 11.51
C LYS A 16 -5.63 -8.87 11.24
N ARG A 17 -6.73 -8.77 10.48
CA ARG A 17 -7.36 -7.46 10.17
C ARG A 17 -8.27 -6.91 11.27
N GLY A 18 -8.72 -7.77 12.19
CA GLY A 18 -9.65 -7.39 13.26
C GLY A 18 -8.98 -6.83 14.51
N GLU A 19 -7.66 -6.97 14.63
CA GLU A 19 -6.89 -6.46 15.77
C GLU A 19 -6.31 -5.09 15.37
N LEU A 20 -7.02 -4.03 15.76
CA LEU A 20 -6.55 -2.65 15.55
C LEU A 20 -5.66 -2.24 16.72
N VAL A 21 -4.57 -1.52 16.40
CA VAL A 21 -3.70 -0.92 17.41
C VAL A 21 -4.48 0.16 18.15
N ASP A 22 -4.32 0.23 19.47
CA ASP A 22 -4.88 1.32 20.25
C ASP A 22 -4.21 2.65 19.86
N ILE A 23 -5.02 3.64 19.51
CA ILE A 23 -4.55 4.93 19.01
C ILE A 23 -4.79 5.97 20.09
N GLU A 24 -3.81 6.15 20.96
CA GLU A 24 -3.83 7.27 21.89
C GLU A 24 -3.54 8.57 21.14
N ILE A 25 -4.40 9.56 21.38
CA ILE A 25 -4.28 10.93 20.88
C ILE A 25 -4.30 11.84 22.10
N ASP A 26 -3.25 12.64 22.24
CA ASP A 26 -3.20 13.66 23.27
C ASP A 26 -4.23 14.77 22.94
N SER A 27 -5.02 15.15 23.93
CA SER A 27 -6.03 16.21 23.75
C SER A 27 -5.42 17.61 23.81
N GLN A 28 -4.13 17.73 24.15
CA GLN A 28 -3.44 19.01 24.19
C GLN A 28 -3.04 19.50 22.80
N PRO A 29 -3.23 20.79 22.50
CA PRO A 29 -2.71 21.40 21.28
C PRO A 29 -1.20 21.19 21.17
N SER A 30 -0.74 20.71 20.01
CA SER A 30 0.68 20.51 19.75
C SER A 30 1.03 20.95 18.32
N THR A 31 2.25 21.44 18.15
CA THR A 31 2.80 21.79 16.84
C THR A 31 3.51 20.58 16.26
N ILE A 32 3.20 20.24 15.01
CA ILE A 32 3.81 19.13 14.28
C ILE A 32 4.42 19.63 12.97
N GLU A 33 5.56 19.04 12.60
CA GLU A 33 6.15 19.22 11.28
C GLU A 33 5.63 18.15 10.33
N VAL A 34 5.23 18.57 9.13
CA VAL A 34 4.59 17.69 8.14
C VAL A 34 5.06 17.97 6.72
N GLY A 35 5.21 16.91 5.93
CA GLY A 35 5.31 16.98 4.47
C GLY A 35 3.91 16.91 3.85
N LEU A 36 3.63 17.75 2.85
CA LEU A 36 2.34 17.75 2.16
C LEU A 36 2.40 16.89 0.90
N ILE A 37 1.45 15.96 0.77
CA ILE A 37 1.30 15.14 -0.44
C ILE A 37 -0.14 15.15 -0.94
N LYS A 38 -0.31 14.97 -2.26
CA LYS A 38 -1.62 14.71 -2.86
C LYS A 38 -1.93 13.22 -2.75
N PRO A 39 -2.98 12.82 -2.01
CA PRO A 39 -3.36 11.42 -1.97
C PRO A 39 -3.88 10.97 -3.33
N LYS A 40 -3.66 9.69 -3.65
CA LYS A 40 -4.26 9.03 -4.81
C LYS A 40 -5.24 7.98 -4.33
N GLN A 41 -6.48 8.07 -4.80
CA GLN A 41 -7.49 7.04 -4.56
C GLN A 41 -7.04 5.75 -5.26
N ARG A 42 -7.10 4.64 -4.54
CA ARG A 42 -6.79 3.31 -5.09
C ARG A 42 -8.06 2.62 -5.55
N ILE A 43 -7.91 1.73 -6.54
CA ILE A 43 -8.98 0.86 -7.00
C ILE A 43 -9.31 -0.13 -5.88
N GLU A 44 -10.59 -0.23 -5.55
CA GLU A 44 -11.11 -1.18 -4.57
C GLU A 44 -11.63 -2.44 -5.28
N LEU A 45 -11.41 -3.61 -4.69
CA LEU A 45 -11.92 -4.88 -5.24
C LEU A 45 -13.43 -5.02 -5.00
N LYS A 46 -13.91 -4.46 -3.88
CA LYS A 46 -15.31 -4.41 -3.48
C LYS A 46 -15.50 -3.20 -2.58
N GLN A 47 -16.63 -2.53 -2.73
CA GLN A 47 -17.01 -1.42 -1.88
C GLN A 47 -17.07 -1.87 -0.41
N GLN A 48 -16.35 -1.15 0.45
CA GLN A 48 -16.32 -1.45 1.88
C GLN A 48 -17.49 -0.74 2.59
N ALA A 49 -18.21 -1.47 3.45
CA ALA A 49 -19.08 -0.84 4.44
C ALA A 49 -18.20 -0.27 5.57
N LEU A 50 -18.20 1.05 5.73
CA LEU A 50 -17.45 1.72 6.78
C LEU A 50 -18.17 1.54 8.12
N GLY A 51 -17.41 1.17 9.15
CA GLY A 51 -17.91 1.17 10.53
C GLY A 51 -18.12 2.60 11.02
N THR A 52 -18.96 2.78 12.04
CA THR A 52 -19.23 4.10 12.66
C THR A 52 -18.41 4.34 13.94
N VAL A 53 -17.73 3.31 14.46
CA VAL A 53 -16.99 3.36 15.72
C VAL A 53 -15.49 3.44 15.42
N PHE A 54 -14.85 4.48 15.97
CA PHE A 54 -13.40 4.65 15.89
C PHE A 54 -12.67 3.70 16.86
N PRO A 55 -11.52 3.11 16.49
CA PRO A 55 -10.81 3.23 15.21
C PRO A 55 -11.44 2.42 14.07
N ILE A 56 -11.43 2.97 12.84
CA ILE A 56 -12.00 2.34 11.63
C ILE A 56 -10.86 1.95 10.68
N LEU A 57 -10.88 0.71 10.19
CA LEU A 57 -10.00 0.26 9.12
C LEU A 57 -10.63 0.56 7.75
N ILE A 58 -9.90 1.21 6.85
CA ILE A 58 -10.38 1.57 5.49
C ILE A 58 -9.47 0.98 4.39
N GLN A 59 -10.05 0.59 3.26
CA GLN A 59 -9.32 0.01 2.12
C GLN A 59 -8.66 1.09 1.23
N SER A 60 -9.38 2.16 0.94
CA SER A 60 -8.91 3.30 0.14
C SER A 60 -9.14 4.61 0.89
N LEU A 61 -8.37 5.63 0.50
CA LEU A 61 -8.54 6.98 1.04
C LEU A 61 -9.54 7.73 0.16
N ASP A 62 -10.82 7.61 0.48
CA ASP A 62 -11.90 8.39 -0.12
C ASP A 62 -12.20 9.60 0.79
N LEU A 63 -11.76 10.78 0.36
CA LEU A 63 -11.85 11.99 1.17
C LEU A 63 -13.29 12.48 1.33
N ASP A 64 -14.15 12.23 0.35
CA ASP A 64 -15.55 12.65 0.39
C ASP A 64 -16.31 11.80 1.42
N GLN A 65 -16.10 10.48 1.40
CA GLN A 65 -16.68 9.57 2.40
C GLN A 65 -16.18 9.90 3.82
N LEU A 66 -14.87 10.16 3.98
CA LEU A 66 -14.31 10.54 5.28
C LEU A 66 -14.80 11.91 5.75
N SER A 67 -15.07 12.84 4.83
CA SER A 67 -15.66 14.14 5.16
C SER A 67 -17.07 13.99 5.72
N GLN A 68 -17.88 13.11 5.12
CA GLN A 68 -19.22 12.77 5.60
C GLN A 68 -19.19 12.09 6.99
N LEU A 69 -18.30 11.11 7.19
CA LEU A 69 -18.19 10.39 8.46
C LEU A 69 -17.71 11.28 9.62
N SER A 70 -16.80 12.20 9.36
CA SER A 70 -16.20 13.04 10.39
C SER A 70 -16.97 14.33 10.68
N ASN A 71 -17.89 14.74 9.80
CA ASN A 71 -18.51 16.07 9.78
C ASN A 71 -17.50 17.23 9.64
N TYR A 72 -16.31 16.95 9.08
CA TYR A 72 -15.31 17.96 8.72
C TYR A 72 -15.14 18.01 7.21
N GLN A 73 -14.95 19.21 6.67
CA GLN A 73 -14.52 19.39 5.29
C GLN A 73 -13.02 19.07 5.21
N ILE A 74 -12.70 17.90 4.65
CA ILE A 74 -11.33 17.42 4.53
C ILE A 74 -10.69 18.04 3.27
N ILE A 75 -9.57 18.72 3.45
CA ILE A 75 -8.80 19.31 2.34
C ILE A 75 -8.20 18.17 1.48
N PRO A 76 -8.11 18.32 0.13
CA PRO A 76 -7.54 17.31 -0.78
C PRO A 76 -6.01 17.16 -0.69
N MET A 77 -5.47 17.19 0.53
CA MET A 77 -4.05 17.07 0.86
C MET A 77 -3.90 16.17 2.08
N LEU A 78 -2.81 15.40 2.11
CA LEU A 78 -2.45 14.55 3.24
C LEU A 78 -1.15 15.08 3.85
N ALA A 79 -1.17 15.33 5.15
CA ALA A 79 0.01 15.72 5.91
C ALA A 79 0.75 14.47 6.41
N GLN A 80 1.92 14.18 5.85
CA GLN A 80 2.79 13.12 6.33
C GLN A 80 3.61 13.64 7.51
N LEU A 81 3.44 13.02 8.67
CA LEU A 81 4.18 13.40 9.87
C LEU A 81 5.70 13.22 9.66
N ASP A 82 6.49 14.22 10.05
CA ASP A 82 7.96 14.17 9.94
C ASP A 82 8.52 12.96 10.69
N ILE A 83 9.63 12.39 10.20
CA ILE A 83 10.25 11.18 10.76
C ILE A 83 10.73 11.40 12.20
N LYS A 84 11.16 12.61 12.54
CA LYS A 84 11.66 13.01 13.88
C LYS A 84 10.55 13.42 14.83
N SER A 85 9.33 13.63 14.35
CA SER A 85 8.22 14.06 15.19
C SER A 85 7.85 12.97 16.21
N ASN A 86 7.53 13.39 17.44
CA ASN A 86 7.15 12.48 18.52
C ASN A 86 5.77 11.84 18.25
N LYS A 87 5.43 10.74 18.93
CA LYS A 87 4.11 10.07 18.86
C LYS A 87 3.67 9.60 17.46
N GLY A 88 4.59 9.39 16.53
CA GLY A 88 4.31 8.76 15.23
C GLY A 88 4.66 7.26 15.21
N PHE A 89 4.11 6.55 14.24
CA PHE A 89 4.44 5.16 13.95
C PHE A 89 5.66 5.05 13.03
N PHE A 90 5.92 3.85 12.48
CA PHE A 90 7.04 3.64 11.56
C PHE A 90 6.88 4.52 10.31
N ARG A 91 7.86 5.38 10.04
CA ARG A 91 7.80 6.41 8.97
C ARG A 91 9.02 6.28 8.07
N GLN A 92 8.92 5.40 7.07
CA GLN A 92 9.85 5.38 5.94
C GLN A 92 9.10 5.78 4.68
N TRP A 93 8.99 7.08 4.42
CA TRP A 93 8.29 7.63 3.26
C TRP A 93 8.98 7.37 1.91
N LYS A 94 9.85 6.35 1.83
CA LYS A 94 10.54 5.98 0.60
C LYS A 94 9.60 5.15 -0.27
N PRO A 95 9.48 5.46 -1.58
CA PRO A 95 8.78 4.58 -2.50
C PRO A 95 9.48 3.21 -2.49
N PHE A 96 8.70 2.15 -2.29
CA PHE A 96 9.20 0.80 -2.46
C PHE A 96 9.26 0.50 -3.96
N TYR A 97 10.41 0.74 -4.57
CA TYR A 97 10.74 0.16 -5.86
C TYR A 97 11.01 -1.32 -5.58
N GLY A 98 10.18 -2.22 -6.11
CA GLY A 98 10.34 -3.66 -5.90
C GLY A 98 11.78 -4.12 -6.14
N SER A 99 12.22 -5.17 -5.43
CA SER A 99 13.56 -5.69 -5.62
C SER A 99 13.76 -6.12 -7.08
N VAL A 100 14.79 -5.55 -7.73
CA VAL A 100 15.20 -5.88 -9.10
C VAL A 100 15.40 -7.40 -9.27
N ASP A 101 15.76 -8.09 -8.19
CA ASP A 101 15.90 -9.54 -8.09
C ASP A 101 14.66 -10.31 -8.57
N LYS A 102 13.46 -9.76 -8.40
CA LYS A 102 12.23 -10.41 -8.92
C LYS A 102 12.24 -10.48 -10.45
N HIS A 103 12.74 -9.44 -11.12
CA HIS A 103 12.84 -9.44 -12.59
C HIS A 103 13.88 -10.45 -13.08
N LEU A 104 14.98 -10.66 -12.35
CA LEU A 104 15.95 -11.70 -12.65
C LEU A 104 15.37 -13.11 -12.50
N GLY A 105 14.57 -13.34 -11.45
CA GLY A 105 13.86 -14.60 -11.25
C GLY A 105 12.93 -14.93 -12.42
N TYR A 106 12.15 -13.95 -12.90
CA TYR A 106 11.31 -14.13 -14.08
C TYR A 106 12.13 -14.38 -15.36
N ALA A 107 13.21 -13.63 -15.57
CA ALA A 107 14.08 -13.85 -16.73
C ALA A 107 14.61 -15.30 -16.76
N LEU A 108 15.09 -15.81 -15.64
CA LEU A 108 15.57 -17.19 -15.52
C LEU A 108 14.45 -18.20 -15.86
N GLN A 109 13.23 -17.99 -15.37
CA GLN A 109 12.08 -18.84 -15.70
C GLN A 109 11.83 -18.89 -17.21
N TRP A 110 11.84 -17.74 -17.89
CA TRP A 110 11.66 -17.66 -19.34
C TRP A 110 12.79 -18.36 -20.11
N PHE A 111 14.05 -18.20 -19.70
CA PHE A 111 15.19 -18.89 -20.33
C PHE A 111 15.14 -20.41 -20.15
N LEU A 112 14.79 -20.89 -18.95
CA LEU A 112 14.61 -22.32 -18.69
C LEU A 112 13.47 -22.90 -19.52
N MET A 113 12.35 -22.17 -19.63
CA MET A 113 11.24 -22.60 -20.47
C MET A 113 11.63 -22.65 -21.95
N ALA A 114 12.30 -21.62 -22.46
CA ALA A 114 12.80 -21.60 -23.83
C ALA A 114 13.79 -22.75 -24.10
N LEU A 115 14.65 -23.09 -23.14
CA LEU A 115 15.57 -24.22 -23.22
C LEU A 115 14.84 -25.55 -23.32
N VAL A 116 13.87 -25.80 -22.43
CA VAL A 116 13.05 -27.03 -22.46
C VAL A 116 12.31 -27.16 -23.78
N LEU A 117 11.67 -26.09 -24.25
CA LEU A 117 10.96 -26.07 -25.54
C LEU A 117 11.92 -26.32 -26.72
N SER A 118 13.12 -25.76 -26.69
CA SER A 118 14.14 -25.98 -27.72
C SER A 118 14.57 -27.44 -27.80
N ILE A 119 14.80 -28.08 -26.65
CA ILE A 119 15.16 -29.52 -26.59
C ILE A 119 14.03 -30.38 -27.17
N ILE A 120 12.78 -30.08 -26.81
CA ILE A 120 11.60 -30.78 -27.32
C ILE A 120 11.49 -30.61 -28.84
N ALA A 121 11.64 -29.39 -29.35
CA ALA A 121 11.56 -29.09 -30.77
C ALA A 121 12.65 -29.83 -31.57
N ILE A 122 13.91 -29.80 -31.10
CA ILE A 122 15.02 -30.52 -31.73
C ILE A 122 14.76 -32.03 -31.75
N ARG A 123 14.29 -32.61 -30.64
CA ARG A 123 13.94 -34.04 -30.55
C ARG A 123 12.83 -34.42 -31.54
N LEU A 124 11.81 -33.58 -31.66
CA LEU A 124 10.71 -33.79 -32.61
C LEU A 124 11.18 -33.71 -34.07
N LEU A 125 12.03 -32.73 -34.40
CA LEU A 125 12.61 -32.58 -35.75
C LEU A 125 13.44 -33.80 -36.15
N ILE A 126 14.33 -34.28 -35.26
CA ILE A 126 15.16 -35.47 -35.53
C ILE A 126 14.27 -36.71 -35.71
N LYS A 127 13.22 -36.88 -34.90
CA LYS A 127 12.28 -38.00 -35.04
C LYS A 127 11.52 -37.95 -36.37
N ASN A 128 11.10 -36.76 -36.79
CA ASN A 128 10.34 -36.58 -38.02
C ASN A 128 11.20 -36.79 -39.28
N SER A 129 12.48 -36.40 -39.24
CA SER A 129 13.40 -36.55 -40.37
C SER A 129 13.95 -37.98 -40.55
N ARG A 130 13.70 -38.88 -39.59
CA ARG A 130 14.11 -40.31 -39.64
C ARG A 130 12.97 -41.25 -40.09
N LYS A 131 11.82 -40.69 -40.48
CA LYS A 131 10.79 -41.37 -41.27
C LYS A 131 10.99 -41.02 -42.74
#